data_AF-A0A9E2F7I7-F1
#
_entry.id   AF-A0A9E2F7I7-F1
#
_cell.length_a   1.000
_cell.length_b   1.000
_cell.length_c   1.000
_cell.angle_alpha   90.00
_cell.angle_beta   90.00
_cell.angle_gamma   90.00
#
_symmetry.space_group_name_H-M   'P 1'
#
loop_
_entity.id
_entity.type
_entity.pdbx_description
1 polymer ?
#
loop_
_entity_poly.entity_id
_entity_poly.type
_entity_poly.pdbx_seq_one_letter_code
_entity_poly.pdbx_strand_id
1 'polypeptide(L)' 'MVNLHDLAVRIALIEGKKISLSVAQVKEVLKVTLIELALMEEKEVLETLRKFKERVLEIDEN' A
#
# COMPACT_ATOMS: atom_id res chain seq x y z
N MET A 1 11.32 0.58 10.44
CA MET A 1 10.15 -0.33 10.40
C MET A 1 8.93 0.52 10.12
N VAL A 2 8.07 0.13 9.17
CA VAL A 2 6.88 0.93 8.83
C VAL A 2 5.82 0.78 9.93
N ASN A 3 5.32 1.90 10.47
CA ASN A 3 4.19 1.90 11.39
C ASN A 3 2.87 1.82 10.59
N LEU A 4 2.10 0.76 10.80
CA LEU A 4 0.84 0.53 10.08
C LEU A 4 -0.23 1.59 10.38
N HIS A 5 -0.23 2.17 11.57
CA HIS A 5 -1.15 3.26 11.90
C HIS A 5 -0.81 4.51 11.11
N ASP A 6 0.46 4.91 11.08
CA ASP A 6 0.91 6.11 10.38
C ASP A 6 0.71 5.96 8.87
N LEU A 7 0.96 4.76 8.32
CA LEU A 7 0.68 4.44 6.93
C LEU A 7 -0.83 4.53 6.63
N ALA A 8 -1.68 3.99 7.51
CA ALA A 8 -3.12 4.05 7.34
C ALA A 8 -3.67 5.49 7.39
N VAL A 9 -3.15 6.33 8.29
CA VAL A 9 -3.49 7.75 8.37
C VAL A 9 -3.09 8.46 7.08
N ARG A 10 -1.88 8.22 6.56
CA ARG A 10 -1.42 8.81 5.29
C ARG A 10 -2.30 8.41 4.11
N ILE A 11 -2.65 7.12 3.98
CA ILE A 11 -3.52 6.63 2.90
C ILE A 11 -4.91 7.26 3.02
N ALA A 12 -5.51 7.29 4.21
CA ALA A 12 -6.82 7.91 4.43
C ALA A 12 -6.82 9.41 4.09
N LEU A 13 -5.71 10.13 4.31
CA LEU A 13 -5.57 11.55 3.95
C LEU A 13 -5.39 11.77 2.44
N ILE A 14 -4.66 10.89 1.75
CA ILE A 14 -4.43 10.97 0.29
C ILE A 14 -5.72 10.61 -0.46
N GLU A 15 -6.32 9.46 -0.10
CA GLU A 15 -7.53 8.94 -0.75
C GLU A 15 -8.81 9.63 -0.28
N GLY A 16 -8.81 10.19 0.94
CA GLY A 16 -9.94 10.92 1.53
C GLY A 16 -10.40 12.14 0.73
N LYS A 17 -9.58 12.62 -0.21
CA LYS A 17 -9.96 13.65 -1.18
C LYS A 17 -10.86 13.13 -2.31
N LYS A 18 -10.89 11.81 -2.53
CA LYS A 18 -11.64 11.14 -3.61
C LYS A 18 -12.77 10.24 -3.06
N ILE A 19 -12.54 9.52 -1.96
CA ILE A 19 -13.51 8.60 -1.32
C ILE A 19 -13.30 8.67 0.20
N SER A 20 -14.36 8.82 0.99
CA SER A 20 -14.26 8.81 2.47
C SER A 20 -13.97 7.39 2.98
N LEU A 21 -12.71 7.11 3.30
CA LEU A 21 -12.27 5.89 3.97
C LEU A 21 -11.81 6.22 5.39
N SER A 22 -12.32 5.48 6.38
CA SER A 22 -11.84 5.62 7.76
C SER A 22 -10.46 4.97 7.94
N VAL A 23 -9.67 5.49 8.88
CA VAL A 23 -8.36 4.91 9.23
C VAL A 23 -8.49 3.43 9.65
N ALA A 24 -9.62 3.04 10.24
CA ALA A 24 -9.89 1.66 10.62
C ALA A 24 -10.02 0.74 9.40
N GLN A 25 -10.81 1.14 8.40
CA GLN A 25 -10.96 0.37 7.15
C GLN A 25 -9.62 0.25 6.41
N VAL A 26 -8.82 1.32 6.37
CA VAL A 26 -7.49 1.27 5.76
C VAL A 26 -6.57 0.29 6.50
N LYS A 27 -6.64 0.22 7.84
CA LYS A 27 -5.88 -0.77 8.61
C LYS A 27 -6.29 -2.21 8.29
N GLU A 28 -7.58 -2.47 8.04
CA GLU A 28 -8.06 -3.80 7.66
C GLU A 28 -7.51 -4.21 6.30
N VAL A 29 -7.60 -3.32 5.31
CA VAL A 29 -7.02 -3.56 3.97
C VAL A 29 -5.53 -3.82 4.08
N LEU A 30 -4.78 -2.97 4.80
CA LEU A 30 -3.33 -3.17 5.00
C LEU A 30 -3.02 -4.51 5.66
N LYS A 31 -3.81 -4.94 6.65
CA LYS A 31 -3.62 -6.25 7.28
C LYS A 31 -3.80 -7.40 6.29
N VAL A 32 -4.88 -7.37 5.50
CA VAL A 32 -5.15 -8.41 4.50
C VAL A 32 -4.01 -8.45 3.48
N THR A 33 -3.61 -7.30 2.93
CA THR A 33 -2.49 -7.23 2.00
C THR A 33 -1.19 -7.77 2.58
N LEU A 34 -0.88 -7.45 3.84
CA LEU A 34 0.35 -7.95 4.48
C LEU A 34 0.30 -9.46 4.72
N ILE A 35 -0.86 -10.02 5.04
CA ILE A 35 -1.04 -11.47 5.18
C ILE A 35 -0.81 -12.15 3.83
N GLU A 36 -1.39 -11.62 2.75
CA GLU A 36 -1.18 -12.17 1.41
C GLU A 36 0.30 -12.13 1.01
N LEU A 37 0.97 -10.99 1.20
CA LEU A 37 2.41 -10.86 0.91
C LEU A 37 3.27 -11.78 1.77
N ALA A 38 2.89 -12.01 3.03
CA ALA A 38 3.63 -12.89 3.93
C ALA A 38 3.50 -14.38 3.56
N LEU A 39 2.46 -14.75 2.81
CA LEU A 39 2.24 -16.11 2.31
C LEU A 39 2.91 -16.38 0.96
N MET A 40 3.38 -15.34 0.27
CA MET A 40 4.08 -15.44 -1.01
C MET A 40 5.56 -15.78 -0.82
N GLU A 41 6.19 -16.31 -1.88
CA GLU A 41 7.65 -16.43 -1.89
C GLU A 41 8.30 -15.04 -1.95
N GLU A 42 9.44 -14.87 -1.28
CA GLU A 42 10.17 -13.59 -1.22
C GLU A 42 10.45 -13.03 -2.62
N LYS A 43 10.76 -13.89 -3.58
CA LYS A 43 11.00 -13.52 -4.97
C LYS A 43 9.76 -12.88 -5.62
N GLU A 44 8.57 -13.45 -5.40
CA GLU A 44 7.31 -12.96 -5.97
C GLU A 44 6.92 -11.61 -5.37
N VAL A 45 7.14 -11.44 -4.06
CA VAL A 45 6.95 -10.15 -3.38
C VAL A 45 7.87 -9.10 -3.98
N LEU A 46 9.15 -9.41 -4.16
CA LEU A 46 10.13 -8.50 -4.77
C LEU A 46 9.77 -8.13 -6.21
N GLU A 47 9.32 -9.09 -7.03
CA GLU A 47 8.86 -8.82 -8.39
C GLU A 47 7.62 -7.92 -8.41
N THR A 48 6.69 -8.13 -7.49
CA THR A 48 5.48 -7.30 -7.35
C THR A 48 5.84 -5.85 -7.01
N LEU A 49 6.76 -5.65 -6.06
CA LEU A 49 7.25 -4.32 -5.69
C LEU A 49 8.02 -3.63 -6.82
N ARG A 50 8.81 -4.38 -7.61
CA ARG A 50 9.54 -3.84 -8.77
C ARG A 50 8.58 -3.31 -9.83
N LYS A 51 7.58 -4.12 -10.22
CA LYS A 51 6.55 -3.72 -11.20
C LYS A 51 5.79 -2.47 -10.75
N PHE A 52 5.49 -2.36 -9.46
CA PHE A 52 4.82 -1.18 -8.92
C PHE A 52 5.74 0.05 -8.93
N LYS A 53 7.02 -0.11 -8.58
CA LYS A 53 8.00 0.98 -8.59
C LYS A 53 8.19 1.58 -9.99
N GLU A 54 8.26 0.76 -11.02
CA GLU A 54 8.35 1.22 -12.42
C GLU A 54 7.15 2.11 -12.78
N ARG A 55 5.93 1.66 -12.45
CA ARG A 55 4.70 2.43 -12.69
C ARG A 55 4.63 3.76 -11.93
N VAL A 56 5.17 3.82 -10.71
CA VAL A 56 5.20 5.10 -9.95
C VAL A 56 6.15 6.09 -10.60
N LEU A 57 7.30 5.63 -11.09
CA LEU A 57 8.27 6.50 -11.78
C LEU A 57 7.72 7.01 -13.12
N GLU A 58 6.95 6.21 -13.85
CA GLU A 58 6.26 6.65 -15.08
C GLU A 58 5.19 7.74 -14.83
N ILE A 59 4.63 7.80 -13.62
CA ILE A 59 3.63 8.82 -13.22
C ILE A 59 4.29 10.14 -12.82
N ASP A 60 5.50 10.12 -12.26
CA ASP A 60 6.24 11.34 -11.86
C ASP A 60 6.97 12.04 -13.03
N GLU A 61 7.17 11.34 -14.16
CA GLU A 61 7.82 11.90 -15.37
C GLU A 61 6.84 12.56 -16.36
N ASN A 62 5.53 12.57 -16.07
CA ASN A 62 4.46 13.19 -16.89
C ASN A 62 3.69 14.27 -16.11
#